data_AF-A0A9P0EWE7-F1
#
_entry.id   AF-A0A9P0EWE7-F1
#
_cell.length_a   1.000
_cell.length_b   1.000
_cell.length_c   1.000
_cell.angle_alpha   90.00
_cell.angle_beta   90.00
_cell.angle_gamma   90.00
#
_symmetry.space_group_name_H-M   'P 1'
#
loop_
_entity.id
_entity.type
_entity.pdbx_description
1 polymer ?
#
loop_
_entity_poly.entity_id
_entity_poly.type
_entity_poly.pdbx_seq_one_letter_code
_entity_poly.pdbx_strand_id
1 'polypeptide(L)'
;MSSMDLLCCENGVIPDEVKAYIDPILINDDRVLENLLRDDAQSSIKNYFVTIQREITPKMRELVAEWMWEVCEEQQCQEEVFALAMNYMDRFLCTIAVKKTQLQLLGTACLLVSSKLKETIILQSNVLVAATDSSFSLHDLQLWESLVLSKLKWDMAAVLPHDFIYYLVRRIDKDLLYDYSKVQKHAHFLIAMCVRDFKFSVFSPCVIAIGCITAALDGLDWLRRRAWTMTALNDRFSQITGINKNIIQNCTDAVQSMVAASISNYVAMKCQNPEEKSPDLTTFPATPPDVADVSHLNF
;
A
#
# COMPACT_ATOMS: atom_id res chain seq x y z
N MET A 1 -12.07 12.73 -50.76
CA MET A 1 -11.61 11.59 -49.96
C MET A 1 -10.65 12.14 -48.92
N SER A 2 -11.15 12.36 -47.70
CA SER A 2 -10.38 12.93 -46.60
C SER A 2 -9.59 11.82 -45.92
N SER A 3 -8.26 11.92 -45.92
CA SER A 3 -7.38 11.04 -45.13
C SER A 3 -7.71 11.27 -43.65
N MET A 4 -8.12 10.23 -42.93
CA MET A 4 -8.08 10.24 -41.46
C MET A 4 -6.66 9.88 -41.07
N ASP A 5 -5.85 10.90 -40.83
CA ASP A 5 -4.54 10.71 -40.22
C ASP A 5 -4.78 10.41 -38.73
N LEU A 6 -4.65 9.12 -38.37
CA LEU A 6 -4.51 8.68 -37.00
C LEU A 6 -3.21 9.29 -36.46
N LEU A 7 -3.33 10.43 -35.78
CA LEU A 7 -2.24 11.03 -35.03
C LEU A 7 -1.92 10.13 -33.84
N CYS A 8 -0.96 9.22 -34.01
CA CYS A 8 -0.30 8.56 -32.90
C CYS A 8 0.46 9.63 -32.10
N CYS A 9 -0.04 9.98 -30.92
CA CYS A 9 0.61 10.90 -29.98
C CYS A 9 1.78 10.25 -29.23
N GLU A 10 2.55 9.38 -29.86
CA GLU A 10 3.78 8.85 -29.27
C GLU A 10 4.91 9.85 -29.50
N ASN A 11 4.89 10.95 -28.76
CA ASN A 11 6.08 11.77 -28.58
C ASN A 11 7.09 10.93 -27.80
N GLY A 12 8.22 10.64 -28.44
CA GLY A 12 9.27 9.74 -27.95
C GLY A 12 9.94 10.17 -26.65
N VAL A 13 9.28 9.83 -25.54
CA VAL A 13 9.83 9.34 -24.27
C VAL A 13 8.71 8.44 -23.74
N ILE A 14 8.88 7.11 -23.79
CA ILE A 14 7.96 6.22 -23.08
C ILE A 14 8.22 6.52 -21.59
N PRO A 15 7.25 7.09 -20.84
CA PRO A 15 7.43 7.23 -19.40
C PRO A 15 7.61 5.83 -18.81
N ASP A 16 8.47 5.68 -17.79
CA ASP A 16 8.63 4.41 -17.06
C ASP A 16 7.28 3.86 -16.54
N GLU A 17 6.26 4.73 -16.45
CA GLU A 17 4.91 4.40 -16.02
C GLU A 17 3.83 5.20 -16.78
N VAL A 18 2.93 4.51 -17.49
CA VAL A 18 1.77 5.13 -18.14
C VAL A 18 0.54 4.98 -17.25
N LYS A 19 0.13 6.06 -16.58
CA LYS A 19 -1.07 6.06 -15.72
C LYS A 19 -2.35 6.17 -16.53
N ALA A 20 -3.37 5.41 -16.14
CA ALA A 20 -4.70 5.53 -16.71
C ALA A 20 -5.24 6.96 -16.51
N TYR A 21 -5.93 7.48 -17.52
CA TYR A 21 -6.61 8.76 -17.38
C TYR A 21 -7.85 8.62 -16.48
N ILE A 22 -8.28 9.75 -15.92
CA ILE A 22 -9.47 9.86 -15.08
C ILE A 22 -10.71 9.68 -15.97
N ASP A 23 -11.40 8.54 -15.86
CA ASP A 23 -12.65 8.27 -16.59
C ASP A 23 -13.85 8.96 -15.90
N PRO A 24 -14.46 10.00 -16.52
CA PRO A 24 -15.58 10.72 -15.93
C PRO A 24 -16.82 9.85 -15.72
N ILE A 25 -17.00 8.78 -16.49
CA ILE A 25 -18.15 7.88 -16.37
C ILE A 25 -18.02 7.06 -15.09
N LEU A 26 -16.86 6.45 -14.86
CA LEU A 26 -16.61 5.68 -13.64
C LEU A 26 -16.72 6.57 -12.40
N ILE A 27 -16.23 7.81 -12.49
CA ILE A 27 -16.09 8.70 -11.34
C ILE A 27 -17.39 9.39 -10.93
N ASN A 28 -18.19 9.83 -11.90
CA ASN A 28 -19.40 10.61 -11.62
C ASN A 28 -20.64 9.74 -11.43
N ASP A 29 -20.55 8.44 -11.73
CA ASP A 29 -21.65 7.51 -11.55
C ASP A 29 -21.68 7.00 -10.11
N ASP A 30 -22.72 7.36 -9.37
CA ASP A 30 -22.90 6.94 -7.97
C ASP A 30 -23.02 5.42 -7.82
N ARG A 31 -23.47 4.71 -8.87
CA ARG A 31 -23.55 3.24 -8.88
C ARG A 31 -22.18 2.60 -8.68
N VAL A 32 -21.09 3.26 -9.05
CA VAL A 32 -19.74 2.73 -8.83
C VAL A 32 -19.41 2.70 -7.34
N LEU A 33 -19.70 3.78 -6.62
CA LEU A 33 -19.53 3.82 -5.17
C LEU A 33 -20.46 2.83 -4.46
N GLU A 34 -21.72 2.74 -4.90
CA GLU A 34 -22.68 1.77 -4.34
C GLU A 34 -22.22 0.33 -4.52
N ASN A 35 -21.69 -0.03 -5.69
CA ASN A 35 -21.14 -1.36 -5.94
C ASN A 35 -19.88 -1.63 -5.10
N LEU A 36 -18.96 -0.66 -4.99
CA LEU A 36 -17.79 -0.78 -4.13
C LEU A 36 -18.17 -1.02 -2.67
N LEU A 37 -19.16 -0.27 -2.14
CA LEU A 37 -19.66 -0.45 -0.77
C LEU A 37 -20.35 -1.80 -0.57
N ARG A 38 -21.08 -2.29 -1.57
CA ARG A 38 -21.71 -3.61 -1.52
C ARG A 38 -20.68 -4.73 -1.46
N ASP A 39 -19.63 -4.63 -2.26
CA ASP A 39 -18.58 -5.66 -2.35
C ASP A 39 -17.65 -5.59 -1.11
N ASP A 40 -17.42 -4.38 -0.57
CA ASP A 40 -16.74 -4.14 0.71
C ASP A 40 -17.43 -4.87 1.89
N ALA A 41 -18.77 -4.81 1.95
CA ALA A 41 -19.55 -5.44 3.01
C ALA A 41 -19.46 -6.98 3.04
N GLN A 42 -19.01 -7.62 1.95
CA GLN A 42 -18.84 -9.08 1.86
C GLN A 42 -17.45 -9.53 2.32
N SER A 43 -16.49 -8.61 2.42
CA SER A 43 -15.10 -8.88 2.76
C SER A 43 -14.88 -8.74 4.28
N SER A 44 -15.16 -9.82 5.03
CA SER A 44 -14.87 -9.87 6.48
C SER A 44 -13.79 -10.90 6.78
N ILE A 45 -12.62 -10.42 7.23
CA ILE A 45 -11.54 -11.27 7.73
C ILE A 45 -11.86 -11.67 9.17
N LYS A 46 -12.00 -12.97 9.41
CA LYS A 46 -12.19 -13.52 10.76
C LYS A 46 -10.86 -13.56 11.50
N ASN A 47 -10.89 -13.53 12.83
CA ASN A 47 -9.69 -13.68 13.64
C ASN A 47 -9.13 -15.12 13.56
N TYR A 48 -8.34 -15.38 12.52
CA TYR A 48 -7.78 -16.69 12.21
C TYR A 48 -6.68 -17.14 13.18
N PHE A 49 -6.13 -16.24 14.02
CA PHE A 49 -5.16 -16.59 15.05
C PHE A 49 -5.75 -17.47 16.15
N VAL A 50 -7.06 -17.34 16.40
CA VAL A 50 -7.77 -18.13 17.41
C VAL A 50 -8.46 -19.34 16.78
N THR A 51 -8.86 -19.26 15.51
CA THR A 51 -9.68 -20.30 14.88
C THR A 51 -8.91 -21.30 14.02
N ILE A 52 -7.88 -20.87 13.28
CA ILE A 52 -7.20 -21.71 12.27
C ILE A 52 -5.71 -21.88 12.57
N GLN A 53 -5.01 -20.78 12.84
CA GLN A 53 -3.57 -20.76 13.01
C GLN A 53 -3.17 -21.32 14.37
N ARG A 54 -2.09 -22.11 14.38
CA ARG A 54 -1.54 -22.74 15.59
C ARG A 54 -0.17 -22.20 15.98
N GLU A 55 0.66 -21.91 14.98
CA GLU A 55 2.02 -21.38 15.18
C GLU A 55 2.12 -19.89 14.89
N ILE A 56 1.31 -19.38 13.96
CA ILE A 56 1.39 -17.98 13.52
C ILE A 56 0.75 -17.10 14.58
N THR A 57 1.49 -16.09 15.03
CA THR A 57 1.00 -15.06 15.97
C THR A 57 0.78 -13.73 15.24
N PRO A 58 -0.03 -12.81 15.80
CA PRO A 58 -0.20 -11.47 15.24
C PRO A 58 1.13 -10.75 15.01
N LYS A 59 2.10 -10.92 15.93
CA LYS A 59 3.42 -10.29 15.80
C LYS A 59 4.22 -10.83 14.61
N MET A 60 4.13 -12.13 14.34
CA MET A 60 4.83 -12.73 13.19
C MET A 60 4.23 -12.26 11.87
N ARG A 61 2.90 -12.11 11.82
CA ARG A 61 2.20 -11.54 10.67
C ARG A 61 2.58 -10.07 10.45
N GLU A 62 2.70 -9.28 11.52
CA GLU A 62 3.16 -7.89 11.45
C GLU A 62 4.60 -7.80 10.91
N LEU A 63 5.53 -8.66 11.38
CA LEU A 63 6.91 -8.67 10.89
C LEU A 63 7.01 -9.01 9.39
N VAL A 64 6.25 -10.01 8.93
CA VAL A 64 6.20 -10.33 7.49
C VAL A 64 5.53 -9.22 6.69
N ALA A 65 4.51 -8.55 7.24
CA ALA A 65 3.86 -7.42 6.59
C ALA A 65 4.80 -6.20 6.46
N GLU A 66 5.63 -5.92 7.46
CA GLU A 66 6.66 -4.87 7.40
C GLU A 66 7.67 -5.19 6.29
N TRP A 67 8.22 -6.41 6.29
CA TRP A 67 9.15 -6.87 5.24
C TRP A 67 8.52 -6.81 3.85
N MET A 68 7.26 -7.24 3.69
CA MET A 68 6.55 -7.16 2.41
C MET A 68 6.39 -5.72 1.92
N TRP A 69 6.14 -4.77 2.84
CA TRP A 69 6.07 -3.36 2.50
C TRP A 69 7.43 -2.80 2.09
N GLU A 70 8.50 -3.12 2.82
CA GLU A 70 9.87 -2.72 2.48
C GLU A 70 10.28 -3.19 1.07
N VAL A 71 9.96 -4.44 0.73
CA VAL A 71 10.18 -4.98 -0.63
C VAL A 71 9.41 -4.18 -1.68
N CYS A 72 8.14 -3.83 -1.41
CA CYS A 72 7.36 -3.00 -2.34
C CYS A 72 7.96 -1.61 -2.52
N GLU A 73 8.44 -0.98 -1.45
CA GLU A 73 9.09 0.35 -1.51
C GLU A 73 10.42 0.29 -2.29
N GLU A 74 11.26 -0.72 -2.03
CA GLU A 74 12.53 -0.90 -2.73
C GLU A 74 12.34 -1.16 -4.23
N GLN A 75 11.29 -1.91 -4.58
CA GLN A 75 10.92 -2.21 -5.97
C GLN A 75 10.02 -1.15 -6.61
N GLN A 76 9.70 -0.07 -5.89
CA GLN A 76 8.84 1.03 -6.35
C GLN A 76 7.49 0.55 -6.91
N CYS A 77 6.86 -0.41 -6.23
CA CYS A 77 5.56 -0.95 -6.63
C CYS A 77 4.44 0.11 -6.55
N GLN A 78 3.37 -0.10 -7.31
CA GLN A 78 2.10 0.58 -7.10
C GLN A 78 1.60 0.35 -5.67
N GLU A 79 0.99 1.38 -5.10
CA GLU A 79 0.57 1.39 -3.70
C GLU A 79 -0.45 0.28 -3.37
N GLU A 80 -1.25 -0.14 -4.36
CA GLU A 80 -2.21 -1.23 -4.23
C GLU A 80 -1.57 -2.63 -4.10
N VAL A 81 -0.35 -2.84 -4.63
CA VAL A 81 0.29 -4.17 -4.65
C VAL A 81 0.42 -4.72 -3.24
N PHE A 82 0.92 -3.91 -2.32
CA PHE A 82 1.12 -4.32 -0.94
C PHE A 82 -0.20 -4.63 -0.24
N ALA A 83 -1.19 -3.73 -0.30
CA ALA A 83 -2.48 -3.93 0.36
C ALA A 83 -3.24 -5.15 -0.19
N LEU A 84 -3.14 -5.41 -1.49
CA LEU A 84 -3.74 -6.58 -2.13
C LEU A 84 -3.02 -7.87 -1.74
N ALA A 85 -1.69 -7.86 -1.65
CA ALA A 85 -0.92 -9.00 -1.16
C ALA A 85 -1.28 -9.33 0.30
N MET A 86 -1.49 -8.32 1.14
CA MET A 86 -1.96 -8.49 2.51
C MET A 86 -3.37 -9.10 2.57
N ASN A 87 -4.28 -8.65 1.68
CA ASN A 87 -5.61 -9.26 1.54
C ASN A 87 -5.51 -10.76 1.20
N TYR A 88 -4.64 -11.13 0.27
CA TYR A 88 -4.42 -12.53 -0.10
C TYR A 88 -3.84 -13.35 1.03
N MET A 89 -2.83 -12.83 1.73
CA MET A 89 -2.22 -13.53 2.86
C MET A 89 -3.25 -13.78 3.97
N ASP A 90 -4.01 -12.76 4.38
CA ASP A 90 -4.99 -12.89 5.45
C ASP A 90 -6.15 -13.83 5.06
N ARG A 91 -6.64 -13.75 3.82
CA ARG A 91 -7.65 -14.71 3.29
C ARG A 91 -7.10 -16.13 3.27
N PHE A 92 -5.85 -16.32 2.84
CA PHE A 92 -5.21 -17.64 2.83
C PHE A 92 -5.10 -18.21 4.25
N LEU A 93 -4.66 -17.39 5.22
CA LEU A 93 -4.56 -17.76 6.63
C LEU A 93 -5.93 -18.07 7.28
N CYS A 94 -7.04 -17.62 6.70
CA CYS A 94 -8.38 -18.04 7.10
C CYS A 94 -8.76 -19.45 6.61
N THR A 95 -8.01 -20.04 5.68
CA THR A 95 -8.37 -21.33 5.05
C THR A 95 -7.52 -22.51 5.49
N ILE A 96 -6.25 -22.28 5.82
CA ILE A 96 -5.29 -23.35 6.12
C ILE A 96 -4.30 -22.91 7.20
N ALA A 97 -3.98 -23.81 8.13
CA ALA A 97 -2.94 -23.58 9.12
C ALA A 97 -1.56 -23.62 8.47
N VAL A 98 -0.75 -22.58 8.71
CA VAL A 98 0.59 -22.40 8.12
C VAL A 98 1.64 -22.52 9.22
N LYS A 99 2.79 -23.13 8.90
CA LYS A 99 3.93 -23.19 9.82
C LYS A 99 4.67 -21.87 9.82
N LYS A 100 5.30 -21.51 10.94
CA LYS A 100 6.09 -20.27 11.02
C LYS A 100 7.17 -20.14 9.94
N THR A 101 7.79 -21.25 9.55
CA THR A 101 8.85 -21.29 8.53
C THR A 101 8.33 -21.06 7.11
N GLN A 102 7.01 -21.12 6.91
CA GLN A 102 6.37 -20.97 5.61
C GLN A 102 5.72 -19.59 5.44
N LEU A 103 5.65 -18.77 6.50
CA LEU A 103 4.93 -17.51 6.47
C LEU A 103 5.57 -16.49 5.51
N GLN A 104 6.90 -16.39 5.47
CA GLN A 104 7.59 -15.49 4.54
C GLN A 104 7.35 -15.94 3.08
N LEU A 105 7.46 -17.24 2.80
CA LEU A 105 7.15 -17.82 1.48
C LEU A 105 5.69 -17.54 1.04
N LEU A 106 4.73 -17.64 1.96
CA LEU A 106 3.34 -17.24 1.69
C LEU A 106 3.26 -15.75 1.32
N GLY A 107 3.90 -14.87 2.11
CA GLY A 107 3.95 -13.44 1.83
C GLY A 107 4.56 -13.13 0.47
N THR A 108 5.68 -13.77 0.12
CA THR A 108 6.33 -13.63 -1.19
C THR A 108 5.44 -14.10 -2.34
N ALA A 109 4.74 -15.22 -2.18
CA ALA A 109 3.77 -15.70 -3.17
C ALA A 109 2.60 -14.71 -3.34
N CYS A 110 2.11 -14.12 -2.25
CA CYS A 110 1.06 -13.11 -2.30
C CYS A 110 1.52 -11.82 -3.00
N LEU A 111 2.77 -11.37 -2.78
CA LEU A 111 3.37 -10.25 -3.51
C LEU A 111 3.48 -10.53 -5.01
N LEU A 112 3.95 -11.72 -5.38
CA LEU A 112 4.05 -12.13 -6.78
C LEU A 112 2.68 -12.11 -7.46
N VAL A 113 1.67 -12.72 -6.85
CA VAL A 113 0.30 -12.75 -7.40
C VAL A 113 -0.31 -11.34 -7.47
N SER A 114 -0.11 -10.52 -6.44
CA SER A 114 -0.60 -9.14 -6.41
C SER A 114 0.02 -8.28 -7.51
N SER A 115 1.34 -8.35 -7.69
CA SER A 115 2.03 -7.60 -8.74
C SER A 115 1.55 -8.01 -10.13
N LYS A 116 1.26 -9.28 -10.38
CA LYS A 116 0.66 -9.75 -11.65
C LYS A 116 -0.70 -9.13 -11.97
N LEU A 117 -1.42 -8.58 -10.99
CA LEU A 117 -2.73 -7.97 -11.19
C LEU A 117 -2.72 -6.44 -11.19
N LYS A 118 -1.73 -5.82 -10.54
CA LYS A 118 -1.69 -4.36 -10.33
C LYS A 118 -0.55 -3.68 -11.08
N GLU A 119 0.51 -4.39 -11.41
CA GLU A 119 1.66 -3.83 -12.12
C GLU A 119 1.56 -3.97 -13.63
N THR A 120 2.12 -2.97 -14.32
CA THR A 120 2.45 -3.12 -15.75
C THR A 120 3.75 -3.91 -15.92
N ILE A 121 4.72 -3.66 -15.04
CA ILE A 121 6.00 -4.38 -14.98
C ILE A 121 6.01 -5.23 -13.72
N ILE A 122 5.73 -6.52 -13.89
CA ILE A 122 5.55 -7.47 -12.79
C ILE A 122 6.87 -7.67 -12.02
N LEU A 123 6.77 -7.84 -10.70
CA LEU A 123 7.90 -8.22 -9.86
C LEU A 123 8.49 -9.55 -10.30
N GLN A 124 9.77 -9.52 -10.65
CA GLN A 124 10.46 -10.71 -11.13
C GLN A 124 10.65 -11.72 -9.99
N SER A 125 10.29 -12.98 -10.23
CA SER A 125 10.30 -14.01 -9.18
C SER A 125 11.70 -14.25 -8.60
N ASN A 126 12.77 -14.06 -9.39
CA ASN A 126 14.15 -14.14 -8.92
C ASN A 126 14.52 -13.00 -7.95
N VAL A 127 14.02 -11.79 -8.18
CA VAL A 127 14.21 -10.63 -7.27
C VAL A 127 13.51 -10.90 -5.95
N LEU A 128 12.28 -11.41 -6.00
CA LEU A 128 11.53 -11.78 -4.80
C LEU A 128 12.20 -12.89 -3.98
N VAL A 129 12.77 -13.91 -4.63
CA VAL A 129 13.56 -14.95 -3.94
C VAL A 129 14.83 -14.35 -3.32
N ALA A 130 15.52 -13.48 -4.04
CA ALA A 130 16.71 -12.80 -3.53
C ALA A 130 16.40 -11.94 -2.30
N ALA A 131 15.28 -11.22 -2.28
CA ALA A 131 14.80 -10.42 -1.15
C ALA A 131 14.47 -11.23 0.11
N THR A 132 14.43 -12.57 0.01
CA THR A 132 14.25 -13.49 1.15
C THR A 132 15.56 -14.13 1.62
N ASP A 133 16.71 -13.57 1.21
CA ASP A 133 18.04 -14.16 1.40
C ASP A 133 18.14 -15.60 0.88
N SER A 134 17.40 -15.90 -0.21
CA SER A 134 17.31 -17.24 -0.79
C SER A 134 16.89 -18.34 0.21
N SER A 135 16.04 -17.99 1.19
CA SER A 135 15.54 -18.93 2.20
C SER A 135 14.69 -20.07 1.62
N PHE A 136 14.20 -19.92 0.38
CA PHE A 136 13.51 -20.95 -0.40
C PHE A 136 13.85 -20.80 -1.89
N SER A 137 13.58 -21.84 -2.68
CA SER A 137 13.88 -21.84 -4.11
C SER A 137 12.81 -21.16 -4.96
N LEU A 138 13.15 -20.80 -6.20
CA LEU A 138 12.18 -20.34 -7.19
C LEU A 138 11.07 -21.37 -7.44
N HIS A 139 11.41 -22.66 -7.39
CA HIS A 139 10.44 -23.74 -7.54
C HIS A 139 9.43 -23.75 -6.39
N ASP A 140 9.89 -23.55 -5.15
CA ASP A 140 9.00 -23.44 -4.00
C ASP A 140 8.04 -22.27 -4.15
N LEU A 141 8.54 -21.11 -4.61
CA LEU A 141 7.70 -19.92 -4.86
C LEU A 141 6.61 -20.20 -5.90
N GLN A 142 6.93 -20.88 -7.00
CA GLN A 142 5.95 -21.25 -8.04
C GLN A 142 4.88 -22.22 -7.52
N LEU A 143 5.27 -23.19 -6.69
CA LEU A 143 4.33 -24.11 -6.04
C LEU A 143 3.40 -23.35 -5.09
N TRP A 144 3.92 -22.39 -4.34
CA TRP A 144 3.13 -21.58 -3.41
C TRP A 144 2.23 -20.57 -4.11
N GLU A 145 2.65 -20.01 -5.24
CA GLU A 145 1.78 -19.21 -6.11
C GLU A 145 0.54 -20.03 -6.53
N SER A 146 0.76 -21.23 -7.07
CA SER A 146 -0.33 -22.13 -7.46
C SER A 146 -1.21 -22.53 -6.27
N LEU A 147 -0.61 -22.76 -5.11
CA LEU A 147 -1.34 -23.06 -3.88
C LEU A 147 -2.21 -21.89 -3.42
N VAL A 148 -1.71 -20.65 -3.44
CA VAL A 148 -2.48 -19.44 -3.10
C VAL A 148 -3.69 -19.31 -4.01
N LEU A 149 -3.47 -19.34 -5.33
CA LEU A 149 -4.54 -19.26 -6.33
C LEU A 149 -5.59 -20.35 -6.13
N SER A 150 -5.16 -21.59 -5.90
CA SER A 150 -6.05 -22.73 -5.65
C SER A 150 -6.87 -22.58 -4.37
N LYS A 151 -6.24 -22.16 -3.26
CA LYS A 151 -6.94 -21.98 -1.97
C LYS A 151 -7.89 -20.80 -1.97
N LEU A 152 -7.56 -19.75 -2.70
CA LEU A 152 -8.46 -18.60 -2.93
C LEU A 152 -9.45 -18.86 -4.08
N LYS A 153 -9.47 -20.06 -4.66
CA LYS A 153 -10.38 -20.45 -5.76
C LYS A 153 -10.34 -19.49 -6.94
N TRP A 154 -9.16 -18.92 -7.21
CA TRP A 154 -8.95 -17.90 -8.25
C TRP A 154 -9.78 -16.63 -8.07
N ASP A 155 -10.40 -16.42 -6.91
CA ASP A 155 -11.11 -15.20 -6.56
C ASP A 155 -10.10 -14.14 -6.08
N MET A 156 -9.43 -13.51 -7.04
CA MET A 156 -8.35 -12.56 -6.77
C MET A 156 -8.82 -11.10 -6.73
N ALA A 157 -10.07 -10.84 -7.09
CA ALA A 157 -10.67 -9.52 -6.97
C ALA A 157 -10.91 -9.20 -5.49
N ALA A 158 -10.45 -8.02 -5.06
CA ALA A 158 -10.69 -7.53 -3.72
C ALA A 158 -10.84 -6.01 -3.77
N VAL A 159 -11.80 -5.49 -3.01
CA VAL A 159 -11.93 -4.05 -2.76
C VAL A 159 -10.88 -3.64 -1.73
N LEU A 160 -10.10 -2.61 -2.06
CA LEU A 160 -9.03 -2.07 -1.22
C LEU A 160 -9.41 -0.68 -0.71
N PRO A 161 -8.82 -0.22 0.40
CA PRO A 161 -9.00 1.16 0.85
C PRO A 161 -8.63 2.20 -0.22
N HIS A 162 -7.63 1.88 -1.05
CA HIS A 162 -7.18 2.69 -2.19
C HIS A 162 -8.32 3.03 -3.17
N ASP A 163 -9.21 2.06 -3.42
CA ASP A 163 -10.31 2.20 -4.40
C ASP A 163 -11.31 3.29 -3.99
N PHE A 164 -11.36 3.67 -2.70
CA PHE A 164 -12.26 4.69 -2.20
C PHE A 164 -11.67 6.11 -2.17
N ILE A 165 -10.35 6.27 -2.19
CA ILE A 165 -9.68 7.55 -1.91
C ILE A 165 -10.17 8.65 -2.84
N TYR A 166 -10.07 8.43 -4.15
CA TYR A 166 -10.47 9.42 -5.15
C TYR A 166 -11.97 9.77 -5.03
N TYR A 167 -12.82 8.74 -4.93
CA TYR A 167 -14.28 8.89 -4.88
C TYR A 167 -14.77 9.66 -3.65
N LEU A 168 -14.13 9.43 -2.51
CA LEU A 168 -14.46 10.06 -1.25
C LEU A 168 -13.99 11.52 -1.22
N VAL A 169 -12.72 11.78 -1.57
CA VAL A 169 -12.17 13.15 -1.58
C VAL A 169 -12.97 14.07 -2.50
N ARG A 170 -13.30 13.58 -3.71
CA ARG A 170 -14.10 14.34 -4.69
C ARG A 170 -15.50 14.73 -4.16
N ARG A 171 -16.15 13.86 -3.40
CA ARG A 171 -17.51 14.08 -2.86
C ARG A 171 -17.53 14.98 -1.62
N ILE A 172 -16.41 15.13 -0.94
CA ILE A 172 -16.26 16.13 0.13
C ILE A 172 -16.17 17.51 -0.52
N ASP A 173 -15.13 17.76 -1.30
CA ASP A 173 -14.88 19.11 -1.80
C ASP A 173 -14.03 19.06 -3.06
N LYS A 174 -14.56 19.68 -4.11
CA LYS A 174 -13.91 19.75 -5.42
C LYS A 174 -12.58 20.50 -5.34
N ASP A 175 -12.45 21.44 -4.41
CA ASP A 175 -11.21 22.19 -4.22
C ASP A 175 -10.11 21.34 -3.55
N LEU A 176 -10.43 20.20 -2.94
CA LEU A 176 -9.40 19.23 -2.52
C LEU A 176 -8.70 18.57 -3.70
N LEU A 177 -9.27 18.65 -4.91
CA LEU A 177 -8.68 18.06 -6.10
C LEU A 177 -7.37 18.75 -6.51
N TYR A 178 -7.17 20.02 -6.16
CA TYR A 178 -5.94 20.77 -6.47
C TYR A 178 -4.70 20.21 -5.75
N ASP A 179 -4.87 19.71 -4.53
CA ASP A 179 -3.80 19.09 -3.74
C ASP A 179 -4.02 17.57 -3.56
N TYR A 180 -4.84 16.97 -4.43
CA TYR A 180 -5.21 15.56 -4.36
C TYR A 180 -3.99 14.66 -4.28
N SER A 181 -2.93 14.93 -5.05
CA SER A 181 -1.72 14.11 -5.05
C SER A 181 -1.06 14.04 -3.66
N LYS A 182 -1.07 15.13 -2.88
CA LYS A 182 -0.50 15.13 -1.52
C LYS A 182 -1.39 14.34 -0.56
N VAL A 183 -2.71 14.57 -0.64
CA VAL A 183 -3.69 13.84 0.18
C VAL A 183 -3.64 12.34 -0.13
N GLN A 184 -3.58 11.98 -1.41
CA GLN A 184 -3.50 10.61 -1.90
C GLN A 184 -2.25 9.91 -1.38
N LYS A 185 -1.05 10.48 -1.61
CA LYS A 185 0.21 9.89 -1.15
C LYS A 185 0.21 9.68 0.37
N HIS A 186 -0.26 10.68 1.12
CA HIS A 186 -0.31 10.58 2.57
C HIS A 186 -1.33 9.53 3.03
N ALA A 187 -2.52 9.47 2.42
CA ALA A 187 -3.51 8.45 2.70
C ALA A 187 -3.03 7.04 2.34
N HIS A 188 -2.35 6.84 1.22
CA HIS A 188 -1.78 5.56 0.79
C HIS A 188 -0.74 5.05 1.82
N PHE A 189 0.16 5.93 2.27
CA PHE A 189 1.09 5.58 3.34
C PHE A 189 0.36 5.16 4.64
N LEU A 190 -0.67 5.90 5.05
CA LEU A 190 -1.48 5.54 6.22
C LEU A 190 -2.23 4.21 6.02
N ILE A 191 -2.69 3.91 4.80
CA ILE A 191 -3.29 2.61 4.46
C ILE A 191 -2.26 1.50 4.64
N ALA A 192 -1.03 1.67 4.12
CA ALA A 192 0.06 0.70 4.30
C ALA A 192 0.31 0.43 5.79
N MET A 193 0.32 1.48 6.63
CA MET A 193 0.41 1.31 8.08
C MET A 193 -0.77 0.52 8.67
N CYS A 194 -2.01 0.84 8.26
CA CYS A 194 -3.21 0.16 8.75
C CYS A 194 -3.21 -1.33 8.38
N VAL A 195 -2.88 -1.68 7.14
CA VAL A 195 -2.92 -3.08 6.70
C VAL A 195 -1.84 -3.94 7.34
N ARG A 196 -0.76 -3.37 7.90
CA ARG A 196 0.27 -4.09 8.68
C ARG A 196 -0.19 -4.46 10.09
N ASP A 197 -1.03 -3.63 10.70
CA ASP A 197 -1.55 -3.87 12.04
C ASP A 197 -2.90 -4.61 11.99
N PHE A 198 -2.89 -5.86 12.46
CA PHE A 198 -4.07 -6.72 12.42
C PHE A 198 -5.28 -6.15 13.17
N LYS A 199 -5.10 -5.19 14.10
CA LYS A 199 -6.23 -4.53 14.77
C LYS A 199 -7.18 -3.84 13.79
N PHE A 200 -6.70 -3.45 12.60
CA PHE A 200 -7.53 -2.84 11.58
C PHE A 200 -8.35 -3.84 10.75
N SER A 201 -8.11 -5.16 10.88
CA SER A 201 -8.88 -6.19 10.18
C SER A 201 -10.38 -6.20 10.49
N VAL A 202 -10.78 -5.56 11.60
CA VAL A 202 -12.19 -5.40 12.01
C VAL A 202 -12.92 -4.32 11.22
N PHE A 203 -12.20 -3.40 10.59
CA PHE A 203 -12.77 -2.31 9.80
C PHE A 203 -12.83 -2.72 8.33
N SER A 204 -13.89 -2.31 7.65
CA SER A 204 -13.97 -2.52 6.20
C SER A 204 -12.98 -1.59 5.47
N PRO A 205 -12.49 -1.99 4.29
CA PRO A 205 -11.72 -1.13 3.39
C PRO A 205 -12.23 0.32 3.26
N CYS A 206 -13.54 0.55 3.14
CA CYS A 206 -14.09 1.90 3.06
C CYS A 206 -13.86 2.70 4.35
N VAL A 207 -14.08 2.09 5.51
CA VAL A 207 -13.87 2.71 6.82
C VAL A 207 -12.41 3.06 7.05
N ILE A 208 -11.48 2.17 6.66
CA ILE A 208 -10.03 2.44 6.70
C ILE A 208 -9.70 3.64 5.82
N ALA A 209 -10.22 3.68 4.59
CA ALA A 209 -10.01 4.79 3.67
C ALA A 209 -10.48 6.12 4.27
N ILE A 210 -11.66 6.17 4.89
CA ILE A 210 -12.18 7.36 5.58
C ILE A 210 -11.24 7.79 6.71
N GLY A 211 -10.80 6.86 7.55
CA GLY A 211 -9.86 7.12 8.64
C GLY A 211 -8.55 7.72 8.14
N CYS A 212 -7.97 7.13 7.09
CA CYS A 212 -6.74 7.59 6.46
C CYS A 212 -6.89 8.95 5.77
N ILE A 213 -7.97 9.21 5.04
CA ILE A 213 -8.24 10.54 4.42
C ILE A 213 -8.37 11.60 5.52
N THR A 214 -9.12 11.30 6.57
CA THR A 214 -9.35 12.25 7.68
C THR A 214 -8.04 12.61 8.37
N ALA A 215 -7.23 11.60 8.71
CA ALA A 215 -5.91 11.82 9.29
C ALA A 215 -4.96 12.54 8.32
N ALA A 216 -5.03 12.24 7.02
CA ALA A 216 -4.18 12.89 6.04
C ALA A 216 -4.52 14.38 5.86
N LEU A 217 -5.81 14.73 5.83
CA LEU A 217 -6.25 16.12 5.76
C LEU A 217 -5.89 16.90 7.03
N ASP A 218 -5.96 16.26 8.19
CA ASP A 218 -5.54 16.87 9.46
C ASP A 218 -4.04 17.14 9.48
N GLY A 219 -3.21 16.14 9.15
CA GLY A 219 -1.74 16.26 9.12
C GLY A 219 -1.21 17.26 8.10
N LEU A 220 -1.98 17.57 7.06
CA LEU A 220 -1.65 18.59 6.05
C LEU A 220 -2.24 19.98 6.38
N ASP A 221 -2.78 20.19 7.59
CA ASP A 221 -3.44 21.41 8.08
C ASP A 221 -4.67 21.85 7.25
N TRP A 222 -5.25 20.96 6.43
CA TRP A 222 -6.41 21.30 5.59
C TRP A 222 -7.66 21.63 6.40
N LEU A 223 -7.90 20.85 7.46
CA LEU A 223 -9.04 21.04 8.32
C LEU A 223 -8.99 22.44 8.97
N ARG A 224 -7.81 22.86 9.42
CA ARG A 224 -7.58 24.20 9.99
C ARG A 224 -7.85 25.30 8.96
N ARG A 225 -7.33 25.17 7.73
CA ARG A 225 -7.51 26.18 6.67
C ARG A 225 -8.97 26.40 6.28
N ARG A 226 -9.80 25.35 6.35
CA ARG A 226 -11.25 25.42 6.05
C ARG A 226 -12.14 25.56 7.27
N ALA A 227 -11.57 25.73 8.47
CA ALA A 227 -12.31 25.72 9.74
C ALA A 227 -13.23 24.50 9.91
N TRP A 228 -12.80 23.33 9.41
CA TRP A 228 -13.50 22.06 9.58
C TRP A 228 -12.98 21.34 10.82
N THR A 229 -13.86 20.56 11.44
CA THR A 229 -13.50 19.60 12.48
C THR A 229 -13.49 18.20 11.90
N MET A 230 -12.67 17.31 12.47
CA MET A 230 -12.69 15.88 12.09
C MET A 230 -14.08 15.27 12.27
N THR A 231 -14.81 15.66 13.31
CA THR A 231 -16.19 15.21 13.56
C THR A 231 -17.14 15.61 12.44
N ALA A 232 -17.08 16.86 11.97
CA ALA A 232 -17.91 17.34 10.87
C ALA A 232 -17.56 16.64 9.55
N LEU A 233 -16.29 16.32 9.34
CA LEU A 233 -15.86 15.54 8.18
C LEU A 233 -16.39 14.09 8.24
N ASN A 234 -16.30 13.44 9.41
CA ASN A 234 -16.84 12.11 9.66
C ASN A 234 -18.37 12.07 9.49
N ASP A 235 -19.08 13.12 9.90
CA ASP A 235 -20.53 13.28 9.65
C ASP A 235 -20.83 13.29 8.15
N ARG A 236 -20.02 14.03 7.39
CA ARG A 236 -20.17 14.12 5.94
C ARG A 236 -19.88 12.78 5.24
N PHE A 237 -18.86 12.06 5.69
CA PHE A 237 -18.59 10.70 5.21
C PHE A 237 -19.73 9.74 5.53
N SER A 238 -20.28 9.80 6.75
CA SER A 238 -21.44 9.00 7.14
C SER A 238 -22.65 9.27 6.25
N GLN A 239 -22.87 10.53 5.84
CA GLN A 239 -23.92 10.89 4.87
C GLN A 239 -23.66 10.34 3.47
N ILE A 240 -22.41 10.34 3.00
CA ILE A 240 -22.03 9.88 1.66
C ILE A 240 -22.12 8.35 1.57
N THR A 241 -21.65 7.62 2.59
CA THR A 241 -21.50 6.16 2.52
C THR A 241 -22.64 5.40 3.20
N GLY A 242 -23.44 6.07 4.03
CA GLY A 242 -24.46 5.43 4.88
C GLY A 242 -23.88 4.63 6.04
N ILE A 243 -22.56 4.65 6.26
CA ILE A 243 -21.90 3.91 7.35
C ILE A 243 -22.14 4.63 8.68
N ASN A 244 -22.35 3.85 9.74
CA ASN A 244 -22.56 4.37 11.09
C ASN A 244 -21.36 5.25 11.54
N LYS A 245 -21.66 6.48 11.95
CA LYS A 245 -20.67 7.47 12.42
C LYS A 245 -19.74 6.92 13.51
N ASN A 246 -20.24 6.09 14.43
CA ASN A 246 -19.42 5.54 15.52
C ASN A 246 -18.32 4.61 14.98
N ILE A 247 -18.62 3.83 13.94
CA ILE A 247 -17.63 2.94 13.31
C ILE A 247 -16.55 3.77 12.63
N ILE A 248 -16.95 4.82 11.91
CA ILE A 248 -16.03 5.78 11.30
C ILE A 248 -15.14 6.41 12.37
N GLN A 249 -15.72 6.95 13.43
CA GLN A 249 -14.99 7.62 14.50
C GLN A 249 -13.99 6.68 15.18
N ASN A 250 -14.40 5.45 15.52
CA ASN A 250 -13.50 4.45 16.12
C ASN A 250 -12.29 4.16 15.23
N CYS A 251 -12.48 4.05 13.92
CA CYS A 251 -11.38 3.85 12.98
C CYS A 251 -10.48 5.08 12.90
N THR A 252 -11.06 6.28 12.77
CA THR A 252 -10.30 7.54 12.77
C THR A 252 -9.43 7.67 14.02
N ASP A 253 -9.97 7.37 15.20
CA ASP A 253 -9.23 7.43 16.47
C ASP A 253 -8.11 6.39 16.52
N ALA A 254 -8.35 5.19 15.98
CA ALA A 254 -7.33 4.14 15.86
C ALA A 254 -6.19 4.55 14.91
N VAL A 255 -6.50 5.18 13.78
CA VAL A 255 -5.49 5.71 12.83
C VAL A 255 -4.68 6.83 13.49
N GLN A 256 -5.34 7.78 14.15
CA GLN A 256 -4.66 8.87 14.87
C GLN A 256 -3.73 8.37 15.96
N SER A 257 -4.19 7.39 16.75
CA SER A 257 -3.38 6.76 17.79
C SER A 257 -2.15 6.06 17.21
N MET A 258 -2.31 5.39 16.07
CA MET A 258 -1.21 4.76 15.34
C MET A 258 -0.18 5.80 14.85
N VAL A 259 -0.64 6.89 14.24
CA VAL A 259 0.25 7.97 13.78
C VAL A 259 1.02 8.60 14.94
N ALA A 260 0.33 8.91 16.05
CA ALA A 260 0.96 9.50 17.24
C ALA A 260 2.03 8.57 17.85
N ALA A 261 1.78 7.26 17.90
CA ALA A 261 2.74 6.27 18.37
C ALA A 261 3.98 6.20 17.47
N SER A 262 3.80 6.20 16.15
CA SER A 262 4.91 6.19 15.19
C SER A 262 5.77 7.45 15.27
N ILE A 263 5.16 8.63 15.42
CA ILE A 263 5.90 9.88 15.62
C ILE A 263 6.71 9.82 16.91
N SER A 264 6.09 9.33 18.00
CA SER A 264 6.75 9.22 19.29
C SER A 264 7.94 8.26 19.25
N ASN A 265 7.80 7.11 18.57
CA ASN A 265 8.90 6.16 18.35
C ASN A 265 10.04 6.78 17.54
N TYR A 266 9.71 7.49 16.46
CA TYR A 266 10.71 8.19 15.64
C TYR A 266 11.48 9.25 16.43
N VAL A 267 10.77 10.06 17.23
CA VAL A 267 11.38 11.08 18.10
C VAL A 267 12.27 10.41 19.16
N ALA A 268 11.82 9.32 19.78
CA ALA A 268 12.60 8.59 20.77
C ALA A 268 13.91 8.02 20.17
N MET A 269 13.85 7.45 18.96
CA MET A 269 15.04 6.97 18.24
C MET A 269 16.02 8.10 17.93
N LYS A 270 15.53 9.26 17.47
CA LYS A 270 16.36 10.46 17.25
C LYS A 270 16.98 11.03 18.52
N CYS A 271 16.26 11.00 19.64
CA CYS A 271 16.81 11.41 20.94
C CYS A 271 17.91 10.47 21.46
N GLN A 272 17.91 9.21 21.01
CA GLN A 272 18.91 8.20 21.39
C GLN A 272 20.15 8.22 20.47
N ASN A 273 20.05 8.71 19.23
CA ASN A 273 21.15 8.84 18.27
C ASN A 273 21.25 10.26 17.67
N PRO A 274 22.00 11.20 18.29
CA PRO A 274 22.08 12.61 17.86
C PRO A 274 22.89 12.88 16.57
N GLU A 275 23.55 11.90 15.95
CA GLU A 275 24.64 12.14 14.98
C GLU A 275 24.32 11.90 13.48
N GLU A 276 23.08 11.64 13.06
CA GLU A 276 22.75 11.66 11.62
C GLU A 276 22.33 13.07 11.19
N LYS A 277 23.32 13.85 10.74
CA LYS A 277 23.11 15.10 10.01
C LYS A 277 22.35 14.83 8.70
N SER A 278 21.45 15.75 8.36
CA SER A 278 20.79 15.87 7.06
C SER A 278 21.75 15.66 5.89
N PRO A 279 21.34 14.99 4.80
CA PRO A 279 22.15 14.94 3.59
C PRO A 279 22.26 16.35 3.01
N ASP A 280 23.47 16.91 3.05
CA ASP A 280 23.81 18.14 2.36
C ASP A 280 23.73 17.89 0.85
N LEU A 281 22.79 18.58 0.20
CA LEU A 281 22.54 18.53 -1.24
C LEU A 281 23.60 19.34 -2.01
N THR A 282 24.88 19.20 -1.72
CA THR A 282 25.97 19.79 -2.53
C THR A 282 27.32 19.10 -2.28
N THR A 283 27.51 17.86 -2.76
CA THR A 283 28.86 17.36 -3.13
C THR A 283 28.73 16.16 -4.05
N PHE A 284 29.08 16.37 -5.33
CA PHE A 284 29.34 15.28 -6.26
C PHE A 284 30.51 14.41 -5.72
N PRO A 285 30.48 13.07 -5.85
CA PRO A 285 31.64 12.26 -5.54
C PRO A 285 32.75 12.55 -6.56
N ALA A 286 33.86 13.11 -6.10
CA ALA A 286 35.09 13.19 -6.88
C ALA A 286 35.70 11.79 -7.00
N THR A 287 36.03 11.41 -8.23
CA THR A 287 36.78 10.20 -8.60
C THR A 287 38.11 10.12 -7.81
N PRO A 288 38.55 8.93 -7.34
CA PRO A 288 39.88 8.80 -6.73
C PRO A 288 40.97 8.89 -7.82
N PRO A 289 42.04 9.68 -7.62
CA PRO A 289 43.25 9.57 -8.43
C PRO A 289 44.17 8.54 -7.77
N ASP A 290 44.35 7.39 -8.40
CA ASP A 290 45.51 6.54 -8.15
C ASP A 290 46.04 6.04 -9.52
N VAL A 291 46.85 6.90 -10.14
CA VAL A 291 47.76 6.53 -11.22
C VAL A 291 49.14 6.45 -10.58
N ALA A 292 49.54 5.24 -10.19
CA ALA A 292 50.92 4.95 -9.84
C ALA A 292 51.67 4.57 -11.12
N ASP A 293 52.52 5.49 -11.58
CA ASP A 293 53.55 5.24 -12.60
C ASP A 293 54.47 4.09 -12.15
N VAL A 294 54.46 2.99 -12.90
CA VAL A 294 55.52 1.99 -12.86
C VAL A 294 56.00 1.75 -14.29
N SER A 295 56.88 2.63 -14.75
CA SER A 295 57.82 2.33 -15.81
C SER A 295 59.21 2.65 -15.29
N HIS A 296 59.99 1.62 -14.95
CA HIS A 296 61.44 1.50 -15.13
C HIS A 296 61.92 0.30 -14.30
N LEU A 297 62.23 -0.81 -14.97
CA LEU A 297 63.55 -1.44 -14.91
C LEU A 297 63.61 -2.63 -15.89
N ASN A 298 64.56 -2.51 -16.81
CA ASN A 298 65.07 -3.57 -17.67
C ASN A 298 65.78 -4.63 -16.81
N PHE A 299 65.48 -5.91 -17.03
CA PHE A 299 66.35 -7.06 -17.36
C PHE A 299 65.58 -8.36 -17.13
#